data_AF-A0A1F5IQ11-F1
#
_entry.id   AF-A0A1F5IQ11-F1
#
_cell.length_a   1.000
_cell.length_b   1.000
_cell.length_c   1.000
_cell.angle_alpha   90.00
_cell.angle_beta   90.00
_cell.angle_gamma   90.00
#
_symmetry.space_group_name_H-M   'P 1'
#
loop_
_entity.id
_entity.type
_entity.pdbx_description
1 polymer ?
#
loop_
_entity_poly.entity_id
_entity_poly.type
_entity_poly.pdbx_seq_one_letter_code
_entity_poly.pdbx_strand_id
1 'polypeptide(L)'
;MQRLLCALSLVIVLSLCAACSREWRDPDTALPSQNVSIATILASPDAYDMSGVIVIGKIWRPRVESVGVTENGVEEVFTVFTLADRTGIGIDVYVNGEAPVADGDYIRVVGLFRKDFQTEGEYFYNRIEAVRLESWSPNLSYWLREYEFD
;
A
#
# COMPACT_ATOMS: atom_id res chain seq x y z
N MET A 1 -40.31 -30.36 12.00
CA MET A 1 -38.96 -30.33 11.38
C MET A 1 -38.85 -29.38 10.20
N GLN A 2 -39.86 -29.28 9.33
CA GLN A 2 -39.83 -28.43 8.12
C GLN A 2 -39.68 -26.91 8.38
N ARG A 3 -40.26 -26.38 9.48
CA ARG A 3 -40.13 -24.96 9.85
C ARG A 3 -38.72 -24.56 10.34
N LEU A 4 -37.97 -25.51 10.88
CA LEU A 4 -36.59 -25.30 11.36
C LEU A 4 -35.58 -25.30 10.20
N LEU A 5 -35.81 -26.14 9.19
CA LEU A 5 -35.02 -26.18 7.96
C LEU A 5 -35.18 -24.89 7.12
N CYS A 6 -36.40 -24.33 7.03
CA CYS A 6 -36.64 -23.05 6.34
C CYS A 6 -35.97 -21.86 7.06
N ALA A 7 -35.94 -21.86 8.39
CA ALA A 7 -35.28 -20.80 9.16
C ALA A 7 -33.76 -20.82 8.95
N LEU A 8 -33.15 -22.02 8.91
CA LEU A 8 -31.72 -22.19 8.67
C LEU A 8 -31.31 -21.73 7.26
N SER A 9 -32.11 -22.05 6.24
CA SER A 9 -31.83 -21.60 4.87
C SER A 9 -31.90 -20.07 4.73
N LEU A 10 -32.80 -19.41 5.45
CA LEU A 10 -32.94 -17.96 5.39
C LEU A 10 -31.72 -17.24 5.99
N VAL A 11 -31.18 -17.76 7.09
CA VAL A 11 -29.98 -17.21 7.76
C VAL A 11 -28.73 -17.37 6.88
N ILE A 12 -28.58 -18.50 6.19
CA ILE A 12 -27.45 -18.73 5.28
C ILE A 12 -27.50 -17.75 4.10
N VAL A 13 -28.68 -17.55 3.49
CA VAL A 13 -28.86 -16.59 2.38
C VAL A 13 -28.60 -15.14 2.82
N LEU A 14 -29.06 -14.75 4.01
CA LEU A 14 -28.79 -13.42 4.58
C LEU A 14 -27.29 -13.19 4.87
N SER A 15 -26.57 -14.22 5.33
CA SER A 15 -25.11 -14.13 5.56
C SER A 15 -24.30 -14.00 4.27
N LEU A 16 -24.74 -14.66 3.18
CA LEU A 16 -24.10 -14.57 1.87
C LEU A 16 -24.31 -13.21 1.20
N CYS A 17 -25.45 -12.56 1.41
CA CYS A 17 -25.71 -11.21 0.89
C CYS A 17 -24.87 -10.13 1.61
N ALA A 18 -24.55 -10.31 2.90
CA ALA A 18 -23.71 -9.36 3.65
C ALA A 18 -22.22 -9.43 3.27
N ALA A 19 -21.75 -10.54 2.68
CA ALA A 19 -20.36 -10.71 2.28
C ALA A 19 -20.02 -10.07 0.91
N CYS A 20 -21.00 -9.50 0.21
CA CYS A 20 -20.84 -8.92 -1.12
C CYS A 20 -21.05 -7.39 -1.17
N SER A 21 -20.93 -6.68 -0.05
CA SER A 21 -20.76 -5.22 -0.10
C SER A 21 -19.32 -4.88 -0.49
N ARG A 22 -18.95 -5.18 -1.74
CA ARG A 22 -17.77 -4.56 -2.34
C ARG A 22 -18.15 -3.11 -2.56
N GLU A 23 -17.73 -2.26 -1.63
CA GLU A 23 -18.01 -0.84 -1.61
C GLU A 23 -17.74 -0.26 -3.01
N TRP A 24 -18.79 0.28 -3.63
CA TRP A 24 -18.69 0.89 -4.96
C TRP A 24 -17.77 2.10 -4.83
N ARG A 25 -16.63 2.06 -5.53
CA ARG A 25 -15.63 3.14 -5.53
C ARG A 25 -15.81 3.95 -6.79
N ASP A 26 -15.85 5.26 -6.62
CA ASP A 26 -15.92 6.22 -7.71
C ASP A 26 -14.69 6.04 -8.64
N PRO A 27 -14.88 5.67 -9.91
CA PRO A 27 -13.79 5.46 -10.86
C PRO A 27 -12.97 6.74 -11.09
N ASP A 28 -13.55 7.93 -10.91
CA ASP A 28 -12.87 9.20 -11.13
C ASP A 28 -11.86 9.53 -10.01
N THR A 29 -11.94 8.81 -8.88
CA THR A 29 -10.99 8.89 -7.75
C THR A 29 -10.01 7.71 -7.70
N ALA A 30 -10.20 6.71 -8.57
CA ALA A 30 -9.39 5.50 -8.56
C ALA A 30 -8.07 5.72 -9.30
N LEU A 31 -6.96 5.74 -8.57
CA LEU A 31 -5.62 5.70 -9.18
C LEU A 31 -5.48 4.38 -9.97
N PRO A 32 -5.33 4.41 -11.31
CA PRO A 32 -5.01 3.21 -12.08
C PRO A 32 -3.67 2.68 -11.56
N SER A 33 -3.70 1.51 -10.92
CA SER A 33 -2.56 1.01 -10.16
C SER A 33 -2.37 -0.48 -10.40
N GLN A 34 -1.09 -0.86 -10.54
CA GLN A 34 -0.70 -2.24 -10.82
C GLN A 34 0.04 -2.86 -9.64
N ASN A 35 -0.20 -4.15 -9.39
CA ASN A 35 0.54 -4.91 -8.40
C ASN A 35 1.93 -5.25 -8.95
N VAL A 36 2.97 -4.74 -8.30
CA VAL A 36 4.35 -4.81 -8.76
C VAL A 36 5.28 -5.03 -7.57
N SER A 37 6.40 -5.73 -7.79
CA SER A 37 7.41 -5.90 -6.74
C SER A 37 8.30 -4.66 -6.63
N ILE A 38 8.83 -4.40 -5.44
CA ILE A 38 9.75 -3.28 -5.20
C ILE A 38 11.00 -3.45 -6.08
N ALA A 39 11.54 -4.67 -6.16
CA ALA A 39 12.67 -4.99 -7.04
C ALA A 39 12.41 -4.63 -8.51
N THR A 40 11.22 -4.92 -9.02
CA THR A 40 10.85 -4.60 -10.42
C THR A 40 10.80 -3.10 -10.67
N ILE A 41 10.27 -2.32 -9.72
CA ILE A 41 10.28 -0.86 -9.81
C ILE A 41 11.71 -0.35 -9.86
N LEU A 42 12.55 -0.78 -8.92
CA LEU A 42 13.92 -0.30 -8.78
C LEU A 42 14.84 -0.75 -9.93
N ALA A 43 14.52 -1.86 -10.60
CA ALA A 43 15.24 -2.31 -11.79
C ALA A 43 14.96 -1.44 -13.04
N SER A 44 13.84 -0.72 -13.08
CA SER A 44 13.50 0.18 -14.20
C SER A 44 12.68 1.39 -13.73
N PRO A 45 13.24 2.28 -12.89
CA PRO A 45 12.48 3.36 -12.26
C PRO A 45 11.79 4.30 -13.26
N ASP A 46 12.43 4.57 -14.40
CA ASP A 46 11.89 5.45 -15.44
C ASP A 46 10.59 4.93 -16.07
N ALA A 47 10.37 3.61 -16.07
CA ALA A 47 9.15 3.01 -16.60
C ALA A 47 7.94 3.17 -15.66
N TYR A 48 8.20 3.50 -14.38
CA TYR A 48 7.21 3.63 -13.33
C TYR A 48 7.03 5.06 -12.86
N ASP A 49 7.85 6.00 -13.31
CA ASP A 49 7.74 7.39 -12.88
C ASP A 49 6.34 7.94 -13.20
N MET A 50 5.73 8.58 -12.19
CA MET A 50 4.33 9.02 -12.20
C MET A 50 3.29 7.92 -12.48
N SER A 51 3.62 6.66 -12.23
CA SER A 51 2.70 5.52 -12.41
C SER A 51 2.12 5.06 -11.08
N GLY A 52 0.85 4.63 -11.09
CA GLY A 52 0.21 4.06 -9.92
C GLY A 52 0.72 2.65 -9.63
N VAL A 53 1.17 2.42 -8.40
CA VAL A 53 1.75 1.14 -7.95
C VAL A 53 1.04 0.63 -6.71
N ILE A 54 0.92 -0.69 -6.63
CA ILE A 54 0.51 -1.42 -5.45
C ILE A 54 1.69 -2.30 -5.03
N VAL A 55 2.25 -2.01 -3.86
CA VAL A 55 3.38 -2.75 -3.29
C VAL A 55 2.99 -3.29 -1.93
N ILE A 56 3.58 -4.43 -1.55
CA ILE A 56 3.34 -5.07 -0.25
C ILE A 56 4.70 -5.24 0.42
N GLY A 57 4.76 -4.93 1.71
CA GLY A 57 5.98 -5.11 2.48
C GLY A 57 5.79 -4.89 3.97
N LYS A 58 6.92 -4.92 4.68
CA LYS A 58 7.04 -4.65 6.10
C LYS A 58 7.53 -3.21 6.31
N ILE A 59 6.89 -2.47 7.20
CA ILE A 59 7.25 -1.10 7.55
C ILE A 59 8.51 -1.10 8.41
N TRP A 60 9.53 -0.34 8.03
CA TRP A 60 10.75 -0.09 8.80
C TRP A 60 10.93 1.41 9.06
N ARG A 61 11.32 1.74 10.29
CA ARG A 61 11.71 3.09 10.73
C ARG A 61 10.67 4.19 10.40
N PRO A 62 9.40 4.03 10.80
CA PRO A 62 8.41 5.09 10.62
C PRO A 62 8.79 6.32 11.44
N ARG A 63 8.62 7.49 10.84
CA ARG A 63 8.85 8.79 11.46
C ARG A 63 7.93 9.84 10.86
N VAL A 64 7.67 10.89 11.62
CA VAL A 64 6.93 12.06 11.15
C VAL A 64 7.93 13.15 10.81
N GLU A 65 7.84 13.67 9.59
CA GLU A 65 8.66 14.77 9.09
C GLU A 65 7.77 15.99 8.79
N SER A 66 8.26 17.18 9.11
CA SER A 66 7.67 18.45 8.69
C SER A 66 8.58 19.07 7.65
N VAL A 67 8.08 19.28 6.44
CA VAL A 67 8.87 19.83 5.30
C VAL A 67 8.68 21.34 5.11
N GLY A 68 7.93 21.97 6.00
CA GLY A 68 7.77 23.42 6.04
C GLY A 68 6.31 23.85 6.10
N VAL A 69 6.11 25.15 5.90
CA VAL A 69 4.80 25.79 5.95
C VAL A 69 4.44 26.24 4.54
N THR A 70 3.30 25.80 4.03
CA THR A 70 2.75 26.26 2.74
C THR A 70 2.55 27.78 2.73
N GLU A 71 2.38 28.36 1.55
CA GLU A 71 2.03 29.79 1.39
C GLU A 71 0.79 30.21 2.19
N ASN A 72 -0.10 29.25 2.50
CA ASN A 72 -1.32 29.46 3.28
C ASN A 72 -1.12 29.33 4.81
N GLY A 73 0.12 29.16 5.29
CA GLY A 73 0.39 29.01 6.71
C GLY A 73 0.11 27.60 7.25
N VAL A 74 -0.17 26.62 6.40
CA VAL A 74 -0.43 25.22 6.81
C VAL A 74 0.89 24.45 6.81
N GLU A 75 1.21 23.83 7.94
CA GLU A 75 2.36 22.94 8.06
C GLU A 75 2.15 21.65 7.24
N GLU A 76 3.10 21.34 6.36
CA GLU A 76 3.10 20.09 5.61
C GLU A 76 3.80 19.00 6.40
N VAL A 77 2.99 18.11 6.97
CA VAL A 77 3.44 16.97 7.74
C VAL A 77 3.34 15.71 6.89
N PHE A 78 4.38 14.87 6.93
CA PHE A 78 4.41 13.57 6.28
C PHE A 78 4.79 12.48 7.27
N THR A 79 4.14 11.34 7.18
CA THR A 79 4.65 10.09 7.75
C THR A 79 5.52 9.40 6.71
N VAL A 80 6.79 9.19 7.04
CA VAL A 80 7.78 8.58 6.15
C VAL A 80 8.27 7.28 6.75
N PHE A 81 8.31 6.22 5.94
CA PHE A 81 8.87 4.93 6.33
C PHE A 81 9.47 4.20 5.14
N THR A 82 10.40 3.28 5.40
CA THR A 82 10.89 2.35 4.37
C THR A 82 9.96 1.14 4.35
N LEU A 83 9.39 0.81 3.20
CA LEU A 83 8.67 -0.43 2.98
C LEU A 83 9.63 -1.47 2.41
N ALA A 84 9.90 -2.54 3.17
CA ALA A 84 10.79 -3.62 2.76
C ALA A 84 10.02 -4.85 2.27
N ASP A 85 10.40 -5.39 1.12
CA ASP A 85 9.88 -6.69 0.67
C ASP A 85 10.53 -7.87 1.41
N ARG A 86 10.12 -9.10 1.07
CA ARG A 86 10.65 -10.33 1.70
C ARG A 86 12.16 -10.52 1.51
N THR A 87 12.73 -9.96 0.45
CA THR A 87 14.16 -10.05 0.15
C THR A 87 14.97 -8.93 0.80
N GLY A 88 14.31 -8.05 1.57
CA GLY A 88 14.93 -6.92 2.23
C GLY A 88 15.16 -5.72 1.32
N ILE A 89 14.61 -5.72 0.10
CA ILE A 89 14.69 -4.57 -0.80
C ILE A 89 13.66 -3.55 -0.33
N GLY A 90 14.16 -2.35 -0.02
CA GLY A 90 13.37 -1.26 0.53
C GLY A 90 13.09 -0.16 -0.49
N ILE A 91 11.91 0.45 -0.36
CA ILE A 91 11.58 1.73 -1.00
C ILE A 91 10.93 2.64 0.03
N ASP A 92 11.23 3.94 -0.05
CA ASP A 92 10.64 4.89 0.88
C ASP A 92 9.23 5.30 0.45
N VAL A 93 8.35 5.43 1.44
CA VAL A 93 6.94 5.72 1.28
C VAL A 93 6.61 6.99 2.06
N TYR A 94 5.95 7.92 1.38
CA TYR A 94 5.51 9.20 1.93
C TYR A 94 4.00 9.20 2.02
N VAL A 95 3.47 9.38 3.23
CA VAL A 95 2.04 9.49 3.50
C VAL A 95 1.76 10.90 3.96
N ASN A 96 0.76 11.55 3.37
CA ASN A 96 0.33 12.88 3.82
C ASN A 96 -0.26 12.78 5.24
N GLY A 97 0.22 13.63 6.14
CA GLY A 97 -0.19 13.69 7.54
C GLY A 97 0.41 12.61 8.43
N GLU A 98 -0.09 12.53 9.66
CA GLU A 98 0.24 11.49 10.63
C GLU A 98 -0.58 10.21 10.34
N ALA A 99 0.10 9.13 9.97
CA ALA A 99 -0.52 7.83 9.71
C ALA A 99 -0.31 6.89 10.90
N PRO A 100 -1.34 6.11 11.31
CA PRO A 100 -1.25 5.18 12.43
C PRO A 100 -0.52 3.90 12.01
N VAL A 101 0.79 3.98 11.77
CA VAL A 101 1.66 2.88 11.37
C VAL A 101 2.71 2.59 12.43
N ALA A 102 3.08 1.33 12.62
CA ALA A 102 4.14 0.91 13.54
C ALA A 102 5.28 0.20 12.81
N ASP A 103 6.46 0.24 13.43
CA ASP A 103 7.61 -0.53 12.96
C ASP A 103 7.28 -2.03 13.01
N GLY A 104 7.50 -2.69 11.89
CA GLY A 104 7.27 -4.11 11.71
C GLY A 104 5.88 -4.50 11.21
N ASP A 105 4.96 -3.56 11.03
CA ASP A 105 3.66 -3.83 10.44
C ASP A 105 3.81 -4.31 8.99
N TYR A 106 2.94 -5.23 8.60
CA TYR A 106 2.79 -5.64 7.21
C TYR A 106 1.62 -4.88 6.58
N ILE A 107 1.89 -4.22 5.46
CA ILE A 107 0.89 -3.40 4.78
C ILE A 107 0.98 -3.55 3.27
N ARG A 108 -0.13 -3.22 2.62
CA ARG A 108 -0.19 -2.93 1.19
C ARG A 108 -0.28 -1.41 1.02
N VAL A 109 0.65 -0.85 0.27
CA VAL A 109 0.66 0.56 -0.12
C VAL A 109 0.11 0.68 -1.53
N VAL A 110 -0.86 1.55 -1.72
CA VAL A 110 -1.33 2.01 -3.03
C VAL A 110 -0.92 3.46 -3.17
N GLY A 111 -0.14 3.79 -4.20
CA GLY A 111 0.39 5.13 -4.35
C GLY A 111 0.96 5.41 -5.73
N LEU A 112 1.50 6.61 -5.90
CA LEU A 112 2.17 7.05 -7.11
C LEU A 112 3.68 6.88 -6.91
N PHE A 113 4.34 6.14 -7.81
CA PHE A 113 5.79 6.08 -7.80
C PHE A 113 6.37 7.37 -8.40
N ARG A 114 7.44 7.88 -7.78
CA ARG A 114 8.13 9.09 -8.20
C ARG A 114 9.64 8.86 -8.18
N LYS A 115 10.27 9.23 -9.28
CA LYS A 115 11.73 9.33 -9.41
C LYS A 115 12.09 10.81 -9.43
N ASP A 116 12.41 11.37 -8.27
CA ASP A 116 12.77 12.78 -8.18
C ASP A 116 14.30 12.96 -8.22
N PHE A 117 14.76 13.99 -8.94
CA PHE A 117 16.17 14.35 -9.00
C PHE A 117 16.49 15.38 -7.91
N GLN A 118 17.40 15.04 -6.99
CA GLN A 118 17.87 15.96 -5.97
C GLN A 118 19.09 16.74 -6.50
N THR A 119 18.91 18.05 -6.69
CA THR A 119 19.96 18.94 -7.22
C THR A 119 21.15 19.13 -6.28
N GLU A 120 20.94 19.13 -4.96
CA GLU A 120 22.01 19.36 -3.98
C GLU A 120 23.03 18.22 -3.86
N GLY A 121 22.74 17.04 -4.42
CA GLY A 121 23.65 15.89 -4.41
C GLY A 121 23.76 15.13 -5.73
N GLU A 122 23.10 15.62 -6.79
CA GLU A 122 23.06 15.01 -8.12
C GLU A 122 22.66 13.52 -8.13
N TYR A 123 21.69 13.12 -7.30
CA TYR A 123 21.19 11.75 -7.25
C TYR A 123 19.68 11.69 -7.42
N PHE A 124 19.20 10.53 -7.89
CA PHE A 124 17.77 10.24 -7.95
C PHE A 124 17.30 9.58 -6.67
N TYR A 125 16.17 10.04 -6.17
CA TYR A 125 15.47 9.45 -5.04
C TYR A 125 14.16 8.81 -5.52
N ASN A 126 13.98 7.54 -5.16
CA ASN A 126 12.81 6.75 -5.53
C ASN A 126 11.87 6.69 -4.33
N ARG A 127 10.65 7.19 -4.50
CA ARG A 127 9.63 7.15 -3.45
C ARG A 127 8.26 6.76 -3.98
N ILE A 128 7.41 6.33 -3.06
CA ILE A 128 5.98 6.15 -3.32
C ILE A 128 5.22 7.19 -2.51
N GLU A 129 4.49 8.06 -3.20
CA GLU A 129 3.51 8.96 -2.59
C GLU A 129 2.23 8.15 -2.36
N ALA A 130 2.03 7.73 -1.11
CA ALA A 130 0.93 6.86 -0.72
C ALA A 130 -0.40 7.61 -0.77
N VAL A 131 -1.33 7.06 -1.54
CA VAL A 131 -2.74 7.50 -1.59
C VAL A 131 -3.55 6.71 -0.57
N ARG A 132 -3.22 5.44 -0.35
CA ARG A 132 -3.92 4.57 0.58
C ARG A 132 -2.99 3.52 1.19
N LEU A 133 -3.17 3.29 2.48
CA LEU A 133 -2.57 2.18 3.21
C LEU A 133 -3.67 1.15 3.51
N GLU A 134 -3.41 -0.11 3.22
CA GLU A 134 -4.30 -1.22 3.54
C GLU A 134 -3.56 -2.18 4.46
N SER A 135 -4.19 -2.55 5.58
CA SER A 135 -3.66 -3.64 6.41
C SER A 135 -3.54 -4.90 5.58
N TRP A 136 -2.41 -5.60 5.72
CA TRP A 136 -2.18 -6.83 4.99
C TRP A 136 -1.41 -7.80 5.88
N SER A 137 -1.99 -8.98 6.11
CA SER A 137 -1.32 -10.04 6.84
C SER A 137 -0.75 -11.07 5.86
N PRO A 138 0.51 -11.50 6.01
CA PRO A 138 1.05 -12.58 5.19
C PRO A 138 0.28 -13.86 5.47
N ASN A 139 -0.25 -14.46 4.40
CA ASN A 139 -0.88 -15.77 4.45
C ASN A 139 0.16 -16.89 4.19
N LEU A 140 -0.23 -18.15 4.36
CA LEU A 140 0.66 -19.29 4.16
C LEU A 140 1.33 -19.28 2.78
N SER A 141 0.62 -18.88 1.73
CA SER A 141 1.16 -18.79 0.36
C SER A 141 2.24 -17.73 0.17
N TYR A 142 2.25 -16.67 0.97
CA TYR A 142 3.33 -15.68 0.95
C TYR A 142 4.65 -16.29 1.42
N TRP A 143 4.58 -17.18 2.41
CA TRP A 143 5.74 -17.90 2.93
C TRP A 143 6.14 -19.09 2.03
N LEU A 144 5.19 -19.76 1.39
CA LEU A 144 5.43 -20.97 0.61
C LEU A 144 5.90 -20.74 -0.84
N ARG A 145 5.92 -19.50 -1.34
CA ARG A 145 6.38 -19.16 -2.70
C ARG A 145 7.87 -19.46 -2.99
N GLU A 146 8.59 -20.09 -2.04
CA GLU A 146 9.94 -20.63 -2.23
C GLU A 146 9.94 -21.99 -2.98
N TYR A 147 8.84 -22.76 -2.98
CA TYR A 147 8.87 -24.13 -3.54
C TYR A 147 8.51 -24.26 -5.03
N GLU A 148 8.25 -23.17 -5.75
CA GLU A 148 7.89 -23.23 -7.19
C GLU A 148 9.02 -22.79 -8.13
N PHE A 149 10.21 -22.45 -7.61
CA PHE A 149 11.35 -22.01 -8.43
C PHE A 149 12.71 -22.61 -8.03
N ASP A 150 12.71 -23.85 -7.54
CA ASP A 150 13.90 -24.72 -7.47
C ASP A 150 13.77 -25.92 -8.42
#